data_AF-A0A382A2J3-F1
#
_entry.id   AF-A0A382A2J3-F1
#
_cell.length_a   1.000
_cell.length_b   1.000
_cell.length_c   1.000
_cell.angle_alpha   90.00
_cell.angle_beta   90.00
_cell.angle_gamma   90.00
#
_symmetry.space_group_name_H-M   'P 1'
#
loop_
_entity.id
_entity.type
_entity.pdbx_description
1 polymer ?
#
loop_
_entity_poly.entity_id
_entity_poly.type
_entity_poly.pdbx_seq_one_letter_code
_entity_poly.pdbx_strand_id
1 'polypeptide(L)' 'MSENANPNATIQTTKGEITLELWPDVAPGTVENFTNLANDGFYDGTCFHRIMAGFMIQGGDPQTKDESLENLWGTGGPGH' A
#
# COMPACT_ATOMS: atom_id res chain seq x y z
N MET A 1 -23.64 17.84 -13.33
CA MET A 1 -22.61 16.82 -13.56
C MET A 1 -22.31 16.25 -12.18
N SER A 2 -22.60 14.98 -11.91
CA SER A 2 -22.20 14.39 -10.63
C SER A 2 -20.68 14.29 -10.67
N GLU A 3 -20.00 15.01 -9.78
CA GLU A 3 -18.61 14.67 -9.44
C GLU A 3 -18.65 13.24 -8.92
N ASN A 4 -18.11 12.28 -9.68
CA ASN A 4 -17.89 10.95 -9.15
C ASN A 4 -16.86 11.11 -8.02
N ALA A 5 -17.28 10.84 -6.79
CA ALA A 5 -16.37 10.89 -5.65
C ALA A 5 -15.22 9.89 -5.88
N ASN A 6 -13.99 10.35 -5.63
CA ASN A 6 -12.81 9.51 -5.72
C ASN A 6 -12.91 8.34 -4.71
N PRO A 7 -12.43 7.13 -5.09
CA PRO A 7 -12.37 6.02 -4.16
C PRO A 7 -11.40 6.32 -3.02
N ASN A 8 -11.76 5.85 -1.82
CA ASN A 8 -10.93 5.97 -0.63
C ASN A 8 -10.48 4.58 -0.16
N ALA A 9 -9.26 4.51 0.37
CA ALA A 9 -8.72 3.32 1.02
C ALA A 9 -8.27 3.66 2.45
N THR A 10 -8.57 2.79 3.40
CA THR A 10 -8.11 2.94 4.79
C THR A 10 -7.09 1.86 5.12
N ILE A 11 -5.91 2.28 5.54
CA ILE A 11 -4.84 1.40 6.02
C ILE A 11 -4.90 1.39 7.56
N GLN A 12 -5.18 0.22 8.11
CA GLN A 12 -5.13 -0.04 9.54
C GLN A 12 -3.70 -0.35 9.94
N THR A 13 -3.11 0.46 10.81
CA THR A 13 -1.73 0.25 11.29
C THR A 13 -1.69 0.11 12.80
N THR A 14 -0.58 -0.40 13.33
CA THR A 14 -0.33 -0.47 14.78
C THR A 14 -0.18 0.91 15.45
N LYS A 15 -0.09 1.99 14.66
CA LYS A 15 0.04 3.37 15.12
C LYS A 15 -1.21 4.21 14.85
N GLY A 16 -2.28 3.62 14.31
CA GLY A 16 -3.53 4.29 13.97
C GLY A 16 -3.93 4.12 12.52
N GLU A 17 -5.03 4.76 12.15
CA GLU A 17 -5.60 4.70 10.80
C GLU A 17 -5.00 5.74 9.88
N ILE A 18 -4.79 5.37 8.62
CA ILE A 18 -4.42 6.27 7.53
C ILE A 18 -5.48 6.12 6.44
N THR A 19 -6.19 7.20 6.12
CA THR A 19 -7.12 7.22 4.99
C THR A 19 -6.48 7.92 3.80
N LEU A 20 -6.55 7.27 2.65
CA LEU A 20 -6.02 7.73 1.36
C LEU A 20 -7.18 7.95 0.40
N GLU A 21 -7.17 9.10 -0.28
CA GLU A 21 -8.00 9.33 -1.45
C GLU A 21 -7.21 8.95 -2.71
N LEU A 22 -7.82 8.17 -3.60
CA LEU A 22 -7.18 7.64 -4.80
C LEU A 22 -7.72 8.37 -6.05
N TRP A 23 -6.86 8.74 -6.99
CA TRP A 23 -7.23 9.53 -8.15
C TRP A 23 -7.18 8.71 -9.46
N PRO A 24 -8.25 7.95 -9.78
CA PRO A 24 -8.27 7.09 -10.97
C PRO A 24 -8.17 7.88 -12.28
N ASP A 25 -8.60 9.14 -12.30
CA ASP A 25 -8.50 10.01 -13.47
C ASP A 25 -7.05 10.38 -13.81
N VAL A 26 -6.14 10.36 -12.82
CA VAL A 26 -4.72 10.70 -12.99
C VAL A 26 -3.88 9.46 -13.24
N ALA A 27 -4.14 8.38 -12.49
CA ALA A 27 -3.34 7.15 -12.54
C ALA A 27 -4.23 5.89 -12.50
N PRO A 28 -5.03 5.64 -13.56
CA PRO A 28 -6.06 4.61 -13.54
C PRO A 28 -5.52 3.20 -13.24
N GLY A 29 -4.43 2.80 -13.92
CA GLY A 29 -3.84 1.47 -13.71
C GLY A 29 -3.20 1.29 -12.34
N THR A 30 -2.65 2.36 -11.74
CA THR A 30 -2.09 2.29 -10.37
C THR A 30 -3.20 2.15 -9.34
N VAL A 31 -4.29 2.91 -9.48
CA VAL A 31 -5.45 2.81 -8.59
C VAL A 31 -6.11 1.43 -8.70
N GLU A 32 -6.27 0.92 -9.91
CA GLU A 32 -6.81 -0.43 -10.15
C GLU A 32 -5.95 -1.50 -9.48
N ASN A 33 -4.64 -1.51 -9.75
CA ASN A 33 -3.72 -2.49 -9.15
C ASN A 33 -3.71 -2.41 -7.62
N PHE A 34 -3.62 -1.19 -7.06
CA PHE A 34 -3.63 -1.00 -5.61
C PHE A 34 -4.94 -1.50 -4.98
N THR A 35 -6.08 -1.19 -5.61
CA THR A 35 -7.40 -1.58 -5.11
C THR A 35 -7.59 -3.09 -5.16
N ASN A 36 -7.17 -3.74 -6.25
CA ASN A 36 -7.24 -5.20 -6.38
C ASN A 36 -6.39 -5.89 -5.31
N LEU A 37 -5.12 -5.49 -5.17
CA LEU A 37 -4.23 -6.04 -4.15
C LEU A 37 -4.75 -5.81 -2.72
N ALA A 38 -5.32 -4.63 -2.44
CA ALA A 38 -5.91 -4.34 -1.15
C ALA A 38 -7.13 -5.22 -0.86
N ASN A 39 -8.04 -5.39 -1.82
CA ASN A 39 -9.23 -6.23 -1.67
C ASN A 39 -8.88 -7.72 -1.53
N ASP A 40 -7.78 -8.16 -2.13
CA ASP A 40 -7.26 -9.52 -2.01
C ASP A 40 -6.50 -9.76 -0.69
N GLY A 41 -6.38 -8.75 0.18
CA GLY A 41 -5.65 -8.83 1.46
C GLY A 41 -4.13 -8.91 1.29
N PHE A 42 -3.59 -8.55 0.12
CA PHE A 42 -2.17 -8.67 -0.18
C PHE A 42 -1.29 -7.88 0.81
N TYR A 43 -1.73 -6.70 1.21
CA TYR A 43 -0.98 -5.83 2.13
C TYR A 43 -1.13 -6.22 3.61
N ASP A 44 -2.04 -7.14 3.95
CA ASP A 44 -2.27 -7.52 5.33
C ASP A 44 -1.04 -8.20 5.93
N GLY A 45 -0.63 -7.71 7.10
CA GLY A 45 0.58 -8.15 7.79
C GLY A 45 1.89 -7.64 7.20
N THR A 46 1.87 -6.81 6.14
CA THR A 46 3.09 -6.15 5.67
C THR A 46 3.52 -5.02 6.61
N CYS A 47 4.81 -4.71 6.61
CA CYS A 47 5.41 -3.64 7.41
C CYS A 47 5.86 -2.46 6.55
N PHE A 48 5.96 -1.29 7.17
CA PHE A 48 6.73 -0.17 6.63
C PHE A 48 8.22 -0.42 6.87
N HIS A 49 8.91 -0.99 5.88
CA HIS A 49 10.32 -1.39 5.99
C HIS A 49 11.30 -0.23 5.79
N ARG A 50 10.85 0.92 5.27
CA ARG A 50 11.70 2.10 5.10
C ARG A 50 10.98 3.34 5.60
N ILE A 51 11.57 4.00 6.60
CA ILE A 51 11.02 5.20 7.24
C ILE A 51 12.11 6.27 7.25
N MET A 52 11.88 7.39 6.56
CA MET A 52 12.79 8.52 6.51
C MET A 52 12.09 9.79 6.97
N ALA A 53 12.49 10.29 8.15
CA ALA A 53 11.95 11.50 8.73
C ALA A 53 12.13 12.69 7.79
N GLY A 54 11.04 13.44 7.54
CA GLY A 54 11.03 14.58 6.62
C GLY A 54 10.99 14.20 5.14
N PHE A 55 10.85 12.91 4.79
CA PHE A 55 10.79 12.47 3.39
C PHE A 55 9.60 11.54 3.11
N MET A 56 9.70 10.25 3.47
CA MET A 56 8.65 9.28 3.18
C MET A 56 8.68 8.06 4.09
N ILE A 57 7.59 7.29 4.00
CA ILE A 57 7.50 5.90 4.43
C ILE A 57 7.25 5.01 3.22
N GLN A 58 7.83 3.82 3.21
CA GLN A 58 7.65 2.80 2.17
C GLN A 58 7.20 1.50 2.81
N GLY A 59 6.17 0.88 2.23
CA GLY A 59 5.61 -0.39 2.67
C GLY A 59 5.08 -1.19 1.48
N GLY A 60 4.24 -2.18 1.76
CA GLY A 60 3.57 -2.98 0.74
C GLY A 60 4.41 -4.12 0.13
N ASP A 61 5.56 -4.44 0.71
CA ASP A 61 6.38 -5.59 0.31
C ASP A 61 5.92 -6.86 1.07
N PRO A 62 5.48 -7.92 0.38
CA PRO A 62 5.03 -9.17 1.01
C PRO A 62 6.13 -9.93 1.78
N GLN A 63 7.40 -9.73 1.44
CA GLN A 63 8.51 -10.38 2.17
C GLN A 63 8.64 -9.85 3.60
N THR A 64 8.12 -8.66 3.88
CA THR A 64 8.08 -8.09 5.24
C THR A 64 7.19 -8.85 6.21
N LYS A 65 6.39 -9.80 5.72
CA LYS A 65 5.61 -10.72 6.54
C LYS A 65 6.48 -11.79 7.22
N ASP A 66 7.70 -11.99 6.73
CA ASP A 66 8.67 -12.93 7.26
C ASP A 66 9.92 -12.19 7.73
N GLU A 67 10.14 -12.18 9.04
CA GLU A 67 11.31 -11.56 9.67
C GLU A 67 12.63 -12.22 9.25
N SER A 68 12.62 -13.49 8.84
CA SER A 68 13.82 -14.17 8.37
C SER A 68 14.33 -13.65 7.01
N LEU A 69 13.49 -12.90 6.28
CA LEU A 69 13.81 -12.30 4.99
C LEU A 69 14.16 -10.81 5.12
N GLU A 70 14.51 -10.31 6.31
CA GLU A 70 14.81 -8.88 6.54
C GLU A 70 15.82 -8.31 5.54
N ASN A 71 16.82 -9.10 5.15
CA ASN A 71 17.84 -8.71 4.17
C ASN A 71 17.31 -8.57 2.73
N LEU A 72 16.07 -8.98 2.46
CA LEU A 72 15.40 -8.89 1.17
C LEU A 72 14.23 -7.88 1.17
N TRP A 73 13.87 -7.32 2.33
CA TRP A 73 12.82 -6.32 2.42
C TRP A 73 13.09 -5.11 1.50
N GLY A 74 12.07 -4.69 0.78
CA GLY A 74 12.10 -3.70 -0.30
C GLY A 74 12.24 -4.29 -1.70
N THR A 75 12.32 -5.61 -1.86
CA THR A 75 12.48 -6.29 -3.16
C THR A 75 11.29 -7.15 -3.57
N GLY A 76 10.34 -7.42 -2.67
CA GLY A 76 9.16 -8.20 -2.99
C GLY A 76 8.10 -7.39 -3.74
N GLY A 77 7.26 -8.11 -4.48
CA GLY A 77 6.19 -7.55 -5.28
C GLY A 77 5.09 -8.58 -5.55
N PRO A 78 4.03 -8.20 -6.27
CA PRO A 78 2.84 -9.04 -6.46
C PRO A 78 3.01 -10.17 -7.49
N GLY A 79 4.19 -10.27 -8.12
CA GLY A 79 4.62 -11.45 -8.87
C GLY A 79 3.93 -11.69 -10.22
N HIS A 80 3.30 -10.66 -10.80
CA HIS A 80 2.66 -10.69 -12.12
C HIS A 80 3.09 -9.50 -12.98
#